data_AF-A0A9C7TGE4-F1
#
_entry.id   AF-A0A9C7TGE4-F1
#
_cell.length_a   1.000
_cell.length_b   1.000
_cell.length_c   1.000
_cell.angle_alpha   90.00
_cell.angle_beta   90.00
_cell.angle_gamma   90.00
#
_symmetry.space_group_name_H-M   'P 1'
#
loop_
_entity.id
_entity.type
_entity.pdbx_description
1 polymer ?
#
loop_
_entity_poly.entity_id
_entity_poly.type
_entity_poly.pdbx_seq_one_letter_code
_entity_poly.pdbx_strand_id
1 'polypeptide(L)'
;MSRREFYKLPHRKWNEDIGEFDSLVILPAKTDVPGLLKYHIKRLEAKIFGLPEPSVYEIKHLHDSGWRYMDFVACRGNEPICRLSGWSDVLHIGGIDGKGSGWTIDCLPRSGLLRLFCQEGRLRVGLVVSSFEVFPVK
;
A
#
# COMPACT_ATOMS: atom_id res chain seq x y z
N MET A 1 12.67 -8.00 9.20
CA MET A 1 12.88 -8.32 7.77
C MET A 1 13.19 -7.02 7.02
N SER A 2 14.06 -7.08 6.01
CA SER A 2 14.39 -5.96 5.14
C SER A 2 13.31 -5.74 4.08
N ARG A 3 13.27 -4.53 3.51
CA ARG A 3 12.35 -4.20 2.42
C ARG A 3 12.50 -5.12 1.19
N ARG A 4 13.73 -5.54 0.87
CA ARG A 4 14.00 -6.43 -0.28
C ARG A 4 13.43 -7.83 -0.07
N GLU A 5 13.46 -8.33 1.15
CA GLU A 5 12.90 -9.65 1.49
C GLU A 5 11.38 -9.66 1.36
N PHE A 6 10.69 -8.58 1.76
CA PHE A 6 9.24 -8.48 1.57
C PHE A 6 8.82 -8.54 0.09
N TYR A 7 9.61 -7.99 -0.84
CA TYR A 7 9.32 -8.07 -2.27
C TYR A 7 9.49 -9.48 -2.86
N LYS A 8 10.09 -10.43 -2.14
CA LYS A 8 10.22 -11.84 -2.55
C LYS A 8 9.01 -12.69 -2.12
N LEU A 9 8.14 -12.15 -1.27
CA LEU A 9 6.95 -12.86 -0.81
C LEU A 9 5.98 -13.09 -1.97
N PRO A 10 5.15 -14.15 -1.90
CA PRO A 10 4.07 -14.34 -2.85
C PRO A 10 3.18 -13.09 -2.87
N HIS A 11 2.86 -12.61 -4.07
CA HIS A 11 2.02 -11.46 -4.27
C HIS A 11 0.57 -11.88 -4.46
N ARG A 12 -0.33 -11.28 -3.70
CA ARG A 12 -1.77 -11.53 -3.71
C ARG A 12 -2.49 -10.23 -4.06
N LYS A 13 -3.54 -10.34 -4.87
CA LYS A 13 -4.44 -9.22 -5.16
C LYS A 13 -5.25 -8.87 -3.91
N TRP A 14 -5.70 -7.62 -3.83
CA TRP A 14 -6.49 -7.11 -2.71
C TRP A 14 -7.80 -7.87 -2.48
N ASN A 15 -8.37 -8.50 -3.51
CA ASN A 15 -9.62 -9.25 -3.42
C ASN A 15 -9.43 -10.75 -3.18
N GLU A 16 -8.20 -11.23 -3.02
CA GLU A 16 -7.92 -12.63 -2.68
C GLU A 16 -8.09 -12.83 -1.17
N ASP A 17 -8.89 -13.83 -0.78
CA ASP A 17 -9.00 -14.22 0.63
C ASP A 17 -7.69 -14.89 1.08
N ILE A 18 -6.97 -14.20 1.96
CA ILE A 18 -5.74 -14.70 2.59
C ILE A 18 -5.98 -15.21 4.02
N GLY A 19 -7.25 -15.24 4.45
CA GLY A 19 -7.66 -15.57 5.80
C GLY A 19 -7.24 -14.52 6.82
N GLU A 20 -7.14 -14.96 8.07
CA GLU A 20 -6.82 -14.13 9.22
C GLU A 20 -5.30 -14.06 9.49
N PHE A 21 -4.85 -12.88 9.90
CA PHE A 21 -3.45 -12.59 10.21
C PHE A 21 -3.33 -11.61 11.39
N ASP A 22 -2.17 -11.51 12.02
CA ASP A 22 -2.03 -10.78 13.29
C ASP A 22 -1.61 -9.31 13.09
N SER A 23 -0.87 -9.00 12.03
CA SER A 23 -0.41 -7.64 11.76
C SER A 23 -0.16 -7.36 10.28
N LEU A 24 -0.18 -6.09 9.92
CA LEU A 24 0.02 -5.58 8.59
C LEU A 24 1.26 -4.67 8.55
N VAL A 25 2.27 -5.00 7.76
CA VAL A 25 3.40 -4.09 7.51
C VAL A 25 3.08 -3.22 6.31
N ILE A 26 3.23 -1.91 6.43
CA ILE A 26 2.98 -0.94 5.37
C ILE A 26 4.25 -0.76 4.53
N LEU A 27 4.13 -0.96 3.22
CA LEU A 27 5.21 -0.83 2.24
C LEU A 27 4.85 0.30 1.25
N PRO A 28 5.24 1.56 1.51
CA PRO A 28 5.05 2.65 0.55
C PRO A 28 5.75 2.31 -0.76
N ALA A 29 5.14 2.52 -1.92
CA ALA A 29 5.76 2.18 -3.20
C ALA A 29 7.05 2.97 -3.45
N LYS A 30 7.92 2.43 -4.30
CA LYS A 30 9.13 3.13 -4.72
C LYS A 30 8.75 4.30 -5.63
N THR A 31 9.48 5.40 -5.52
CA THR A 31 9.36 6.51 -6.47
C THR A 31 9.86 6.08 -7.84
N ASP A 32 9.04 6.26 -8.88
CA ASP A 32 9.44 6.11 -10.27
C ASP A 32 10.17 7.38 -10.75
N VAL A 33 11.42 7.54 -10.31
CA VAL A 33 12.26 8.70 -10.66
C VAL A 33 12.38 8.88 -12.19
N PRO A 34 12.62 7.83 -13.00
CA PRO A 34 12.65 7.96 -14.45
C PRO A 34 11.30 8.43 -15.04
N GLY A 35 10.19 7.85 -14.57
CA GLY A 35 8.85 8.27 -14.99
C GLY A 35 8.56 9.72 -14.63
N LEU A 36 8.93 10.15 -13.42
CA LEU A 36 8.80 11.54 -12.97
C LEU A 36 9.58 12.49 -13.87
N LEU A 37 10.85 12.18 -14.17
CA LEU A 37 11.68 13.04 -15.03
C LEU A 37 11.07 13.16 -16.43
N LYS A 38 10.67 12.02 -17.02
CA LYS A 38 10.01 11.97 -18.33
C LYS A 38 8.73 12.81 -18.35
N TYR A 39 7.90 12.70 -17.31
CA TYR A 39 6.68 13.47 -17.17
C TYR A 39 6.96 14.99 -17.17
N HIS A 40 7.95 15.45 -16.41
CA HIS A 40 8.28 16.87 -16.33
C HIS A 40 8.82 17.43 -17.65
N ILE A 41 9.65 16.66 -18.37
CA ILE A 41 10.13 17.03 -19.71
C ILE A 41 8.94 17.18 -20.68
N LYS A 42 8.08 16.15 -20.78
CA LYS A 42 6.89 16.19 -21.63
C LYS A 42 5.95 17.33 -21.29
N ARG A 43 5.80 17.64 -19.99
CA ARG A 43 4.95 18.74 -19.54
C ARG A 43 5.51 20.11 -19.92
N LEU A 44 6.84 20.26 -19.92
CA LEU A 44 7.50 21.46 -20.44
C LEU A 44 7.32 21.58 -21.95
N GLU A 45 7.53 20.49 -22.70
CA GLU A 45 7.29 20.44 -24.15
C GLU A 45 5.84 20.80 -24.51
N ALA A 46 4.86 20.26 -23.78
CA ALA A 46 3.45 20.59 -23.95
C ALA A 46 3.18 22.10 -23.81
N LYS A 47 3.78 22.74 -22.81
CA LYS A 47 3.66 24.20 -22.60
C LYS A 47 4.34 25.03 -23.69
N ILE A 48 5.51 24.61 -24.17
CA ILE A 48 6.29 25.36 -25.16
C ILE A 48 5.70 25.21 -26.56
N PHE A 49 5.28 23.99 -26.92
CA PHE A 49 4.92 23.63 -28.28
C PHE A 49 3.40 23.45 -28.49
N GLY A 50 2.58 23.66 -27.45
CA GLY A 50 1.13 23.48 -27.53
C GLY A 50 0.70 22.03 -27.74
N LEU A 51 1.49 21.06 -27.26
CA LEU A 51 1.14 19.64 -27.30
C LEU A 51 0.19 19.26 -26.15
N PRO A 52 -0.51 18.12 -26.24
CA PRO A 52 -1.30 17.61 -25.11
C PRO A 52 -0.45 17.38 -23.86
N GLU A 53 -0.99 17.71 -22.68
CA GLU A 53 -0.29 17.43 -21.42
C GLU A 53 -0.14 15.91 -21.19
N PRO A 54 1.01 15.45 -20.66
CA PRO A 54 1.21 14.06 -20.32
C PRO A 54 0.29 13.64 -19.17
N SER A 55 -0.16 12.38 -19.19
CA SER A 55 -0.95 11.82 -18.10
C SER A 55 -0.09 11.45 -16.89
N VAL A 56 -0.60 11.70 -15.68
CA VAL A 56 0.02 11.28 -14.42
C VAL A 56 0.13 9.75 -14.31
N TYR A 57 -0.76 9.00 -14.97
CA TYR A 57 -0.73 7.53 -15.03
C TYR A 57 0.49 6.96 -15.80
N GLU A 58 1.23 7.81 -16.52
CA GLU A 58 2.52 7.41 -17.10
C GLU A 58 3.62 7.21 -16.03
N ILE A 59 3.44 7.80 -14.84
CA ILE A 59 4.35 7.65 -13.70
C ILE A 59 3.95 6.40 -12.93
N LYS A 60 4.85 5.40 -12.87
CA LYS A 60 4.53 4.16 -12.15
C LYS A 60 4.36 4.41 -10.67
N HIS A 61 3.41 3.69 -10.09
CA HIS A 61 3.10 3.71 -8.65
C HIS A 61 2.57 5.04 -8.10
N LEU A 62 2.09 5.92 -8.98
CA LEU A 62 1.44 7.16 -8.62
C LEU A 62 -0.07 7.01 -8.84
N HIS A 63 -0.84 7.26 -7.79
CA HIS A 63 -2.30 7.35 -7.86
C HIS A 63 -2.71 8.68 -8.52
N ASP A 64 -3.94 8.74 -9.03
CA ASP A 64 -4.48 9.95 -9.66
C ASP A 64 -4.71 11.10 -8.68
N SER A 65 -4.83 10.79 -7.38
CA SER A 65 -4.77 11.77 -6.29
C SER A 65 -3.44 12.52 -6.20
N GLY A 66 -2.38 12.04 -6.88
CA GLY A 66 -1.01 12.55 -6.78
C GLY A 66 -0.19 11.91 -5.65
N TRP A 67 -0.77 11.01 -4.86
CA TRP A 67 -0.07 10.25 -3.82
C TRP A 67 0.45 8.92 -4.36
N ARG A 68 1.47 8.35 -3.69
CA ARG A 68 2.03 7.06 -4.10
C ARG A 68 1.20 5.92 -3.54
N TYR A 69 1.10 4.83 -4.30
CA TYR A 69 0.51 3.60 -3.80
C TYR A 69 1.27 3.03 -2.60
N MET A 70 0.55 2.24 -1.82
CA MET A 70 1.10 1.37 -0.80
C MET A 70 0.83 -0.09 -1.18
N ASP A 71 1.84 -0.92 -0.95
CA ASP A 71 1.64 -2.35 -0.76
C ASP A 71 1.61 -2.63 0.74
N PHE A 72 1.15 -3.82 1.09
CA PHE A 72 1.08 -4.29 2.46
C PHE A 72 1.64 -5.70 2.57
N VAL A 73 2.08 -6.09 3.76
CA VAL A 73 2.48 -7.46 4.04
C VAL A 73 1.68 -7.96 5.23
N ALA A 74 0.92 -9.02 5.02
CA ALA A 74 0.23 -9.70 6.10
C ALA A 74 1.21 -10.62 6.84
N CYS A 75 1.16 -10.57 8.17
CA CYS A 75 2.03 -11.34 9.05
C CYS A 75 1.22 -12.16 10.05
N ARG A 76 1.63 -13.41 10.28
CA ARG A 76 1.17 -14.25 11.40
C ARG A 76 2.28 -14.31 12.46
N GLY A 77 2.03 -13.74 13.62
CA GLY A 77 3.05 -13.41 14.61
C GLY A 77 4.16 -12.57 13.99
N ASN A 78 5.38 -13.09 14.00
CA ASN A 78 6.55 -12.44 13.40
C ASN A 78 6.87 -12.93 11.98
N GLU A 79 6.04 -13.80 11.41
CA GLU A 79 6.27 -14.41 10.10
C GLU A 79 5.41 -13.73 9.02
N PRO A 80 6.03 -13.14 7.98
CA PRO A 80 5.28 -12.58 6.87
C PRO A 80 4.79 -13.67 5.92
N ILE A 81 3.52 -13.61 5.55
CA ILE A 81 2.82 -14.64 4.79
C ILE A 81 2.83 -14.30 3.30
N CYS A 82 2.42 -13.08 2.95
CA CYS A 82 2.32 -12.62 1.57
C CYS A 82 2.34 -11.10 1.48
N ARG A 83 2.65 -10.58 0.29
CA ARG A 83 2.48 -9.18 -0.07
C ARG A 83 1.12 -8.98 -0.71
N LEU A 84 0.38 -7.99 -0.24
CA LEU A 84 -0.92 -7.58 -0.72
C LEU A 84 -0.76 -6.24 -1.43
N SER A 85 -1.32 -6.10 -2.64
CA SER A 85 -1.34 -4.81 -3.32
C SER A 85 -2.77 -4.33 -3.51
N GLY A 86 -3.07 -3.17 -2.95
CA GLY A 86 -4.35 -2.48 -3.09
C GLY A 86 -4.41 -1.50 -4.25
N TRP A 87 -3.28 -1.22 -4.90
CA TRP A 87 -3.16 -0.08 -5.84
C TRP A 87 -3.74 1.21 -5.25
N SER A 88 -3.65 1.31 -3.93
CA SER A 88 -4.29 2.37 -3.17
C SER A 88 -3.22 3.16 -2.44
N ASP A 89 -3.43 4.46 -2.43
CA ASP A 89 -2.76 5.46 -1.63
C ASP A 89 -3.46 5.69 -0.27
N VAL A 90 -4.54 4.95 0.01
CA VAL A 90 -5.34 5.05 1.24
C VAL A 90 -5.46 3.69 1.93
N LEU A 91 -5.26 3.68 3.24
CA LEU A 91 -5.52 2.56 4.14
C LEU A 91 -6.69 2.90 5.07
N HIS A 92 -7.81 2.21 4.95
CA HIS A 92 -8.91 2.32 5.90
C HIS A 92 -8.72 1.34 7.06
N ILE A 93 -8.44 1.90 8.23
CA ILE A 93 -8.31 1.18 9.48
C ILE A 93 -9.71 0.99 10.07
N GLY A 94 -10.09 -0.27 10.31
CA GLY A 94 -11.45 -0.64 10.69
C GLY A 94 -12.41 -0.82 9.50
N GLY A 95 -11.88 -0.82 8.27
CA GLY A 95 -12.68 -0.74 7.05
C GLY A 95 -13.47 0.57 6.95
N ILE A 96 -14.34 0.67 5.94
CA ILE A 96 -15.19 1.86 5.72
C ILE A 96 -16.07 2.21 6.93
N ASP A 97 -16.44 1.22 7.73
CA ASP A 97 -17.28 1.37 8.92
C ASP A 97 -16.50 1.84 10.17
N GLY A 98 -15.17 1.87 10.14
CA GLY A 98 -14.34 2.25 11.30
C GLY A 98 -14.42 1.28 12.48
N LYS A 99 -14.44 -0.03 12.21
CA LYS A 99 -14.52 -1.09 13.22
C LYS A 99 -13.21 -1.28 14.00
N GLY A 100 -13.35 -1.70 15.25
CA GLY A 100 -12.24 -2.07 16.12
C GLY A 100 -11.65 -0.92 16.92
N SER A 101 -11.32 -1.18 18.18
CA SER A 101 -10.53 -0.29 19.03
C SER A 101 -9.13 -0.87 19.31
N GLY A 102 -8.26 -0.10 19.98
CA GLY A 102 -6.92 -0.59 20.34
C GLY A 102 -5.97 -0.78 19.15
N TRP A 103 -6.13 0.00 18.07
CA TRP A 103 -5.18 0.03 16.97
C TRP A 103 -3.82 0.55 17.42
N THR A 104 -2.76 -0.18 17.08
CA THR A 104 -1.40 0.16 17.43
C THR A 104 -0.52 0.17 16.18
N ILE A 105 0.39 1.14 16.11
CA ILE A 105 1.41 1.23 15.07
C ILE A 105 2.77 1.24 15.74
N ASP A 106 3.69 0.43 15.24
CA ASP A 106 5.10 0.47 15.61
C ASP A 106 6.04 0.45 14.40
N CYS A 107 7.32 0.65 14.65
CA CYS A 107 8.38 0.63 13.65
C CYS A 107 9.16 -0.68 13.74
N LEU A 108 9.29 -1.39 12.62
CA LEU A 108 10.09 -2.60 12.56
C LEU A 108 11.58 -2.27 12.76
N PRO A 109 12.30 -2.98 13.66
CA PRO A 109 13.63 -2.58 14.12
C PRO A 109 14.71 -2.62 13.04
N ARG A 110 14.55 -3.45 12.00
CA ARG A 110 15.56 -3.59 10.92
C ARG A 110 15.26 -2.75 9.68
N SER A 111 13.99 -2.53 9.35
CA SER A 111 13.61 -1.85 8.11
C SER A 111 13.09 -0.44 8.30
N GLY A 112 12.71 -0.08 9.54
CA GLY A 112 12.02 1.18 9.84
C GLY A 112 10.62 1.28 9.22
N LEU A 113 10.08 0.18 8.65
CA LEU A 113 8.73 0.17 8.11
C LEU A 113 7.70 0.12 9.23
N LEU A 114 6.56 0.75 9.00
CA LEU A 114 5.45 0.75 9.95
C LEU A 114 4.73 -0.59 9.93
N ARG A 115 4.37 -1.09 11.10
CA ARG A 115 3.50 -2.25 11.28
C ARG A 115 2.27 -1.82 12.08
N LEU A 116 1.10 -2.16 11.55
CA LEU A 116 -0.21 -1.92 12.14
C LEU A 116 -0.79 -3.24 12.67
N PHE A 117 -1.40 -3.22 13.84
CA PHE A 117 -2.13 -4.35 14.43
C PHE A 117 -3.24 -3.87 15.35
N CYS A 118 -4.17 -4.77 15.68
CA CYS A 118 -5.32 -4.47 16.55
C CYS A 118 -5.30 -5.42 17.75
N GLN A 119 -5.50 -4.88 18.95
CA GLN A 119 -5.52 -5.68 20.18
C GLN A 119 -6.80 -6.53 20.33
N GLU A 120 -7.87 -6.19 19.60
CA GLU A 120 -9.16 -6.87 19.73
C GLU A 120 -9.25 -8.22 19.01
N GLY A 121 -8.28 -8.56 18.15
CA GLY A 121 -8.29 -9.82 17.44
C GLY A 121 -7.39 -9.83 16.21
N ARG A 122 -7.54 -10.90 15.42
CA ARG A 122 -6.83 -11.02 14.14
C ARG A 122 -7.45 -10.10 13.10
N LEU A 123 -6.71 -9.81 12.06
CA LEU A 123 -7.08 -8.91 10.98
C LEU A 123 -7.55 -9.69 9.75
N ARG A 124 -8.47 -9.08 9.00
CA ARG A 124 -8.83 -9.48 7.63
C ARG A 124 -8.80 -8.27 6.70
N VAL A 125 -8.56 -8.54 5.43
CA VAL A 125 -8.64 -7.53 4.35
C VAL A 125 -10.09 -7.38 3.91
N GLY A 126 -10.52 -6.14 3.65
CA GLY A 126 -11.85 -5.84 3.09
C GLY A 126 -11.92 -5.91 1.57
N LEU A 127 -13.13 -5.74 1.04
CA LEU A 127 -13.45 -5.93 -0.38
C LEU A 127 -13.59 -4.62 -1.16
N VAL A 128 -13.08 -3.50 -0.65
CA VAL A 128 -13.27 -2.20 -1.32
C VAL A 128 -12.28 -2.01 -2.46
N VAL A 129 -12.80 -1.45 -3.55
CA VAL A 129 -12.17 -1.34 -4.88
C VAL A 129 -11.11 -0.24 -4.99
N SER A 130 -11.37 0.95 -4.43
CA SER A 130 -10.49 2.13 -4.55
C SER A 130 -9.57 2.35 -3.35
N SER A 131 -9.84 1.66 -2.25
CA SER A 131 -9.10 1.77 -0.99
C SER A 131 -8.69 0.40 -0.48
N PHE A 132 -7.52 0.31 0.18
CA PHE A 132 -7.18 -0.91 0.92
C PHE A 132 -7.79 -0.87 2.32
N GLU A 133 -8.49 -1.92 2.72
CA GLU A 133 -9.17 -1.99 4.01
C GLU A 133 -8.62 -3.10 4.88
N VAL A 134 -8.54 -2.83 6.18
CA VAL A 134 -8.24 -3.85 7.19
C VAL A 134 -9.13 -3.64 8.40
N PHE A 135 -9.67 -4.72 8.95
CA PHE A 135 -10.52 -4.69 10.15
C PHE A 135 -10.27 -5.91 11.03
N PRO A 136 -10.48 -5.79 12.36
CA PRO A 136 -10.34 -6.92 13.25
C PRO A 136 -11.54 -7.87 13.15
N VAL A 137 -11.26 -9.14 13.37
CA VAL A 137 -12.23 -10.20 13.60
C VAL A 137 -11.96 -10.81 14.98
N LYS A 138 -13.05 -11.02 15.73
CA LYS A 138 -13.03 -11.64 17.05
C LYS A 138 -13.01 -13.16 16.93
#